data_AF-A0AAV8Z102-F1
#
_entry.id   AF-A0AAV8Z102-F1
#
_cell.length_a   1.000
_cell.length_b   1.000
_cell.length_c   1.000
_cell.angle_alpha   90.00
_cell.angle_beta   90.00
_cell.angle_gamma   90.00
#
_symmetry.space_group_name_H-M   'P 1'
#
loop_
_entity.id
_entity.type
_entity.pdbx_description
1 polymer ?
#
loop_
_entity_poly.entity_id
_entity_poly.type
_entity_poly.pdbx_seq_one_letter_code
_entity_poly.pdbx_strand_id
1 'polypeptide(L)'
;MFQDIFPDNAANVVTDVMNASRQTVYAGFDPTADSLHVGNLLVLINLLHWQRGGHQTIALIGGATAKIGDPSGRSTEREELSKHFVDDNIHASIKI
;
A
#
# COMPACT_ATOMS: atom_id res chain seq x y z
N MET A 1 16.31 6.60 -16.62
CA MET A 1 15.67 6.82 -15.30
C MET A 1 14.18 6.49 -15.32
N PHE A 2 13.34 7.13 -16.15
CA PHE A 2 11.91 6.78 -16.22
C PHE A 2 11.65 5.42 -16.89
N GLN A 3 12.36 5.11 -17.99
CA GLN A 3 12.28 3.80 -18.66
C GLN A 3 12.89 2.64 -17.85
N ASP A 4 13.77 2.94 -16.89
CA ASP A 4 14.34 1.91 -16.00
C ASP A 4 13.35 1.52 -14.88
N ILE A 5 12.47 2.46 -14.51
CA ILE A 5 11.42 2.26 -13.48
C ILE A 5 10.14 1.70 -14.12
N PHE A 6 9.81 2.17 -15.33
CA PHE A 6 8.69 1.70 -16.13
C PHE A 6 9.20 1.26 -17.50
N PRO A 7 9.68 0.01 -17.62
CA PRO A 7 10.13 -0.49 -18.90
C PRO A 7 8.98 -0.48 -19.91
N ASP A 8 9.28 -0.27 -21.18
CA ASP A 8 8.25 -0.08 -22.24
C ASP A 8 7.31 -1.30 -22.39
N ASN A 9 7.69 -2.46 -21.85
CA ASN A 9 6.89 -3.68 -21.81
C ASN A 9 6.04 -3.85 -20.54
N ALA A 10 6.14 -2.96 -19.55
CA ALA A 10 5.49 -3.11 -18.24
C ALA A 10 3.97 -3.25 -18.37
N ALA A 11 3.35 -2.53 -19.31
CA ALA A 11 1.91 -2.62 -19.56
C ALA A 11 1.48 -4.01 -20.04
N ASN A 12 2.29 -4.64 -20.91
CA ASN A 12 2.01 -5.98 -21.43
C ASN A 12 2.18 -7.02 -20.32
N VAL A 13 3.25 -6.89 -19.52
CA VAL A 13 3.52 -7.80 -18.40
C VAL A 13 2.39 -7.76 -17.35
N VAL A 14 1.90 -6.57 -16.98
CA VAL A 14 0.77 -6.45 -16.04
C VAL A 14 -0.49 -7.08 -16.62
N THR A 15 -0.77 -6.84 -17.91
CA THR A 15 -1.94 -7.41 -18.60
C THR A 15 -1.87 -8.94 -18.64
N ASP A 16 -0.69 -9.51 -18.92
CA ASP A 16 -0.48 -10.95 -18.93
C ASP A 16 -0.68 -11.56 -17.53
N VAL A 17 -0.15 -10.91 -16.48
CA VAL A 17 -0.32 -11.35 -15.09
C VAL A 17 -1.79 -11.25 -14.63
N MET A 18 -2.51 -10.22 -15.08
CA MET A 18 -3.95 -10.08 -14.82
C MET A 18 -4.79 -11.15 -15.52
N ASN A 19 -4.42 -11.54 -16.74
CA ASN A 19 -5.15 -12.57 -17.49
C ASN A 19 -4.72 -14.00 -17.16
N ALA A 20 -3.66 -14.17 -16.37
CA ALA A 20 -3.17 -15.46 -15.93
C ALA A 20 -4.11 -16.11 -14.90
N SER A 21 -3.72 -17.28 -14.39
CA SER A 21 -4.37 -17.90 -13.23
C SER A 21 -4.39 -16.96 -12.02
N ARG A 22 -5.27 -17.23 -11.04
CA ARG A 22 -5.43 -16.41 -9.83
C ARG A 22 -4.10 -16.08 -9.17
N GLN A 23 -3.78 -14.78 -9.13
CA GLN A 23 -2.57 -14.23 -8.49
C GLN A 23 -2.88 -13.76 -7.07
N THR A 24 -1.84 -13.55 -6.27
CA THR A 24 -1.94 -12.86 -4.97
C THR A 24 -1.17 -11.55 -5.03
N VAL A 25 -1.86 -10.44 -4.76
CA VAL A 25 -1.28 -9.09 -4.73
C VAL A 25 -1.45 -8.48 -3.34
N TYR A 26 -0.54 -7.60 -2.95
CA TYR A 26 -0.63 -6.87 -1.69
C TYR A 26 -0.33 -5.38 -1.86
N ALA A 27 -0.88 -4.57 -0.97
CA ALA A 27 -0.44 -3.19 -0.79
C ALA A 27 -0.30 -2.88 0.70
N GLY A 28 0.77 -2.16 1.05
CA GLY A 28 1.04 -1.71 2.41
C GLY A 28 0.44 -0.35 2.69
N PHE A 29 -0.11 -0.18 3.90
CA PHE A 29 -0.61 1.10 4.41
C PHE A 29 -0.01 1.33 5.80
N ASP A 30 0.78 2.39 5.94
CA ASP A 30 1.33 2.75 7.23
C ASP A 30 0.29 3.55 8.06
N PRO A 31 -0.02 3.13 9.30
CA PRO A 31 -0.96 3.79 10.21
C PRO A 31 -0.38 5.10 10.78
N THR A 32 -0.12 6.06 9.89
CA THR A 32 0.44 7.38 10.23
C THR A 32 -0.61 8.38 10.74
N ALA A 33 -1.89 8.05 10.56
CA ALA A 33 -3.04 8.82 11.02
C ALA A 33 -4.16 7.88 11.49
N ASP A 34 -5.19 8.45 12.11
CA ASP A 34 -6.39 7.76 12.59
C ASP A 34 -7.29 7.20 11.47
N SER A 35 -7.01 7.58 10.21
CA SER A 35 -7.83 7.22 9.06
C SER A 35 -7.02 7.25 7.75
N LEU A 36 -7.48 6.50 6.75
CA LEU A 36 -6.97 6.62 5.38
C LEU A 36 -7.54 7.89 4.73
N HIS A 37 -6.70 8.65 4.03
CA HIS A 37 -7.12 9.82 3.27
C HIS A 37 -7.15 9.54 1.76
N VAL A 38 -7.58 10.52 0.97
CA VAL A 38 -7.73 10.42 -0.50
C VAL A 38 -6.45 9.98 -1.24
N GLY A 39 -5.28 10.19 -0.65
CA GLY A 39 -4.01 9.73 -1.22
C GLY A 39 -3.90 8.20 -1.29
N ASN A 40 -4.59 7.48 -0.42
CA ASN A 40 -4.63 6.01 -0.40
C ASN A 40 -5.65 5.44 -1.38
N LEU A 41 -6.57 6.27 -1.89
CA LEU A 41 -7.70 5.83 -2.71
C LEU A 41 -7.26 5.13 -4.00
N LEU A 42 -6.21 5.65 -4.66
CA LEU A 42 -5.68 5.05 -5.89
C LEU A 42 -5.25 3.60 -5.68
N VAL A 43 -4.53 3.34 -4.59
CA VAL A 43 -4.04 2.00 -4.23
C VAL A 43 -5.19 1.08 -3.84
N LEU A 44 -6.16 1.59 -3.06
CA LEU A 44 -7.36 0.84 -2.69
C LEU A 44 -8.21 0.45 -3.91
N ILE A 45 -8.45 1.39 -4.83
CA ILE A 45 -9.17 1.12 -6.08
C ILE A 45 -8.43 0.07 -6.92
N ASN A 46 -7.09 0.13 -6.97
CA ASN A 46 -6.30 -0.88 -7.67
C ASN A 46 -6.49 -2.27 -7.04
N LEU A 47 -6.38 -2.40 -5.71
CA LEU A 47 -6.69 -3.66 -5.02
C LEU A 47 -8.12 -4.15 -5.32
N LEU A 48 -9.11 -3.26 -5.36
CA LEU A 48 -10.48 -3.63 -5.74
C LEU A 48 -10.57 -4.15 -7.18
N HIS A 49 -9.84 -3.56 -8.14
CA HIS A 49 -9.78 -4.06 -9.50
C HIS A 49 -9.16 -5.46 -9.58
N TRP A 50 -8.06 -5.71 -8.86
CA TRP A 50 -7.47 -7.05 -8.76
C TRP A 50 -8.43 -8.06 -8.15
N GLN A 51 -9.13 -7.69 -7.07
CA GLN A 51 -10.13 -8.56 -6.45
C GLN A 51 -11.26 -8.90 -7.43
N ARG A 52 -11.76 -7.89 -8.16
CA ARG A 52 -12.84 -8.06 -9.16
C ARG A 52 -12.39 -8.86 -10.39
N GLY A 53 -11.08 -8.87 -10.69
CA GLY A 53 -10.46 -9.74 -11.68
C GLY A 53 -10.32 -11.21 -11.22
N GLY A 54 -10.72 -11.54 -9.99
CA GLY A 54 -10.62 -12.89 -9.44
C GLY A 54 -9.30 -13.21 -8.75
N HIS A 55 -8.47 -12.20 -8.49
CA HIS A 55 -7.21 -12.34 -7.78
C HIS A 55 -7.41 -12.25 -6.26
N GLN A 56 -6.47 -12.81 -5.51
CA GLN A 56 -6.40 -12.61 -4.07
C GLN A 56 -5.70 -11.30 -3.76
N THR A 57 -6.28 -10.50 -2.87
CA THR A 57 -5.74 -9.19 -2.49
C THR A 57 -5.48 -9.15 -0.99
N ILE A 58 -4.39 -8.50 -0.58
CA ILE A 58 -4.00 -8.34 0.82
C ILE A 58 -3.73 -6.85 1.07
N ALA A 59 -4.57 -6.22 1.89
CA ALA A 59 -4.28 -4.89 2.44
C ALA A 59 -3.48 -5.09 3.73
N LEU A 60 -2.19 -4.75 3.71
CA LEU A 60 -1.28 -4.94 4.82
C LEU A 60 -1.14 -3.65 5.62
N ILE A 61 -1.50 -3.69 6.91
CA ILE A 61 -1.28 -2.55 7.82
C ILE A 61 0.12 -2.62 8.41
N GLY A 62 0.94 -1.62 8.11
CA GLY A 62 2.36 -1.54 8.43
C GLY A 62 2.66 -1.15 9.89
N GLY A 63 2.28 -1.97 10.87
CA GLY A 63 2.48 -1.64 12.29
C GLY A 63 3.96 -1.54 12.74
N ALA A 64 4.87 -2.23 12.03
CA ALA A 64 6.32 -2.14 12.26
C ALA A 64 6.97 -1.03 11.43
N THR A 65 6.58 -0.88 10.15
CA THR A 65 7.07 0.17 9.25
C THR A 65 6.67 1.56 9.72
N ALA A 66 5.48 1.73 10.30
CA ALA A 66 5.08 2.99 10.92
C ALA A 66 5.93 3.40 12.12
N LYS A 67 6.55 2.44 12.83
CA LYS A 67 7.42 2.72 13.98
C LYS A 67 8.82 3.16 13.55
N ILE A 68 9.29 2.70 12.39
CA ILE A 68 10.59 3.08 11.82
C ILE A 68 10.45 4.37 10.99
N GLY A 69 9.32 4.53 10.30
CA GLY A 69 9.07 5.59 9.34
C GLY A 69 9.68 5.25 7.97
N ASP A 70 8.88 5.36 6.91
CA ASP A 70 9.37 5.30 5.54
C ASP A 70 10.17 6.58 5.22
N PRO A 71 11.47 6.49 4.86
CA PRO A 71 12.30 7.65 4.50
C PRO A 71 11.99 8.21 3.11
N SER A 72 11.06 7.60 2.34
CA SER A 72 10.76 8.01 0.97
C SER A 72 10.21 9.46 0.91
N GLY A 73 11.09 10.40 0.51
CA GLY A 73 10.69 11.75 0.10
C GLY A 73 10.57 12.82 1.19
N ARG A 74 11.07 12.63 2.41
CA ARG A 74 11.13 13.70 3.44
C ARG A 74 12.56 13.99 3.90
N SER A 75 12.89 15.28 3.95
CA SER A 75 14.17 15.83 4.41
C SER A 75 14.28 16.02 5.93
N THR A 76 13.21 15.73 6.66
CA THR A 76 13.15 15.82 8.12
C THR A 76 12.75 14.47 8.70
N GLU A 77 13.48 14.02 9.73
CA GLU A 77 13.10 12.85 10.52
C GLU A 77 11.68 13.04 11.07
N ARG A 78 10.85 11.99 11.00
CA ARG A 78 9.54 12.02 11.65
C ARG A 78 9.76 11.97 13.16
N GLU A 79 8.96 12.72 13.90
CA GLU A 79 8.85 12.50 15.35
C GLU A 79 8.43 11.04 15.58
N GLU A 80 9.17 10.34 16.43
CA GLU A 80 8.89 8.96 16.80
C GLU A 80 7.50 8.91 17.45
N LEU A 81 6.52 8.36 16.72
CA LEU A 81 5.15 8.26 17.23
C LEU A 81 5.14 7.33 18.43
N SER A 82 4.52 7.76 19.54
CA SER A 82 4.38 6.90 20.71
C SER A 82 3.71 5.58 20.34
N LYS A 83 4.16 4.46 20.93
CA LYS A 83 3.59 3.12 20.69
C LYS A 83 2.05 3.10 20.79
N HIS A 84 1.50 3.83 21.75
CA HIS A 84 0.06 3.91 21.97
C HIS A 84 -0.67 4.52 20.76
N PHE A 85 -0.13 5.59 20.19
CA PHE A 85 -0.72 6.26 19.03
C PHE A 85 -0.71 5.36 17.77
N VAL A 86 0.37 4.61 17.56
CA VAL A 86 0.46 3.66 16.45
C VAL A 86 -0.56 2.53 16.62
N ASP A 87 -0.68 1.98 17.83
CA ASP A 87 -1.62 0.88 18.09
C ASP A 87 -3.09 1.35 17.93
N ASP A 88 -3.44 2.57 18.35
CA ASP A 88 -4.76 3.17 18.13
C ASP A 88 -5.07 3.34 16.62
N ASN A 89 -4.09 3.81 15.85
CA ASN A 89 -4.24 3.99 14.40
C ASN A 89 -4.33 2.65 13.65
N ILE A 90 -3.62 1.60 14.09
CA ILE A 90 -3.78 0.24 13.55
C ILE A 90 -5.23 -0.22 13.75
N HIS A 91 -5.76 -0.04 14.95
CA HIS A 91 -7.13 -0.43 15.26
C HIS A 91 -8.17 0.36 14.45
N ALA A 92 -7.93 1.65 14.19
CA ALA A 92 -8.80 2.45 13.34
C ALA A 92 -8.74 2.02 11.87
N SER A 93 -7.54 1.72 11.35
CA SER A 93 -7.31 1.31 9.95
C SER A 93 -7.92 -0.04 9.59
N ILE A 94 -8.14 -0.93 10.57
CA ILE A 94 -8.77 -2.25 10.39
C ILE A 94 -10.31 -2.17 10.35
N LYS A 95 -10.91 -1.03 10.76
CA LYS A 95 -12.39 -0.86 10.82
C LYS A 95 -13.04 -0.43 9.50
N ILE A 96 -12.26 -0.34 8.41
CA ILE A 96 -12.71 -0.03 7.06
C ILE A 96 -13.23 -1.31 6.40
#